data_AF-A0AAJ0F8A7-F1
#
_entry.id   AF-A0AAJ0F8A7-F1
#
_cell.length_a   1.000
_cell.length_b   1.000
_cell.length_c   1.000
_cell.angle_alpha   90.00
_cell.angle_beta   90.00
_cell.angle_gamma   90.00
#
_symmetry.space_group_name_H-M   'P 1'
#
loop_
_entity.id
_entity.type
_entity.pdbx_description
1 polymer ?
#
loop_
_entity_poly.entity_id
_entity_poly.type
_entity_poly.pdbx_seq_one_letter_code
_entity_poly.pdbx_strand_id
1 'polypeptide(L)'
;MFFATKEITSDNWMEPYERGKTIAAFGKAFDKFNKTENAKRDELIPELAKTIAAEMAPLLTREHKGPIGTKRTRNIWQAFMHCVVSVPCGQRVAYLFPLVIQELTAFPFWKDLPGMDFVLRYLSTDPWMVFGPEADPDDPPSVPEDYPIEEYLSLVSLDARLTGMEISKDPCHPLRTIRFGLEDSRQMAVGETYFESRIDAACEYICRAMLTIYDWCKEGLKASADDEDAEWEYGSGDLFPGKMGYTLERWRFWRKRLEELQPLVTGSCLSMVNITIGRMDQVEAPVVTVLDIELFGEPCQIVAAFPPMR
;
A
#
# COMPACT_ATOMS: atom_id res chain seq x y z
N MET A 1 -1.32 -10.58 -22.27
CA MET A 1 0.08 -11.05 -22.25
C MET A 1 0.37 -11.28 -20.77
N PHE A 2 0.29 -12.53 -20.30
CA PHE A 2 0.51 -12.88 -18.89
C PHE A 2 2.01 -13.07 -18.70
N PHE A 3 2.63 -12.25 -17.85
CA PHE A 3 4.03 -12.42 -17.49
C PHE A 3 4.14 -13.58 -16.49
N ALA A 4 5.13 -14.43 -16.75
CA ALA A 4 5.45 -15.56 -15.92
C ALA A 4 6.02 -15.05 -14.60
N THR A 5 5.20 -15.06 -13.53
CA THR A 5 5.74 -15.17 -12.18
C THR A 5 6.55 -16.46 -12.18
N LYS A 6 7.88 -16.32 -12.18
CA LYS A 6 8.81 -17.41 -11.93
C LYS A 6 8.23 -18.21 -10.78
N GLU A 7 8.05 -19.50 -11.04
CA GLU A 7 7.46 -20.46 -10.12
C GLU A 7 7.78 -20.12 -8.67
N ILE A 8 6.74 -19.80 -7.88
CA ILE A 8 6.72 -20.18 -6.47
C ILE A 8 6.62 -21.71 -6.46
N THR A 9 7.67 -22.38 -6.91
CA THR A 9 8.04 -23.76 -6.63
C THR A 9 8.50 -23.77 -5.18
N SER A 10 8.24 -24.77 -4.35
CA SER A 10 7.78 -26.12 -4.61
C SER A 10 7.46 -26.78 -3.27
N ASP A 11 6.48 -26.26 -2.52
CA ASP A 11 5.94 -26.97 -1.36
C ASP A 11 4.44 -27.23 -1.56
N ASN A 12 4.20 -28.24 -2.40
CA ASN A 12 3.18 -29.30 -2.41
C ASN A 12 2.00 -29.28 -1.40
N TRP A 13 1.38 -28.12 -1.14
CA TRP A 13 0.37 -28.01 -0.09
C TRP A 13 -0.93 -27.28 -0.48
N MET A 14 -1.14 -26.96 -1.76
CA MET A 14 -2.40 -26.38 -2.21
C MET A 14 -3.41 -27.48 -2.58
N GLU A 15 -4.64 -27.41 -2.08
CA GLU A 15 -5.72 -27.97 -2.88
C GLU A 15 -5.88 -27.08 -4.12
N PRO A 16 -5.76 -27.62 -5.35
CA PRO A 16 -5.82 -26.82 -6.58
C PRO A 16 -7.14 -26.03 -6.74
N TYR A 17 -8.16 -26.37 -5.96
CA TYR A 17 -9.51 -25.89 -6.10
C TYR A 17 -9.68 -24.40 -5.70
N GLU A 18 -9.29 -23.99 -4.50
CA GLU A 18 -9.51 -22.62 -4.01
C GLU A 18 -8.68 -21.60 -4.80
N ARG A 19 -7.42 -21.95 -5.10
CA ARG A 19 -6.55 -21.13 -5.95
C ARG A 19 -7.15 -20.96 -7.34
N GLY A 20 -7.57 -22.07 -7.96
CA GLY A 20 -8.19 -22.05 -9.29
C GLY A 20 -9.47 -21.21 -9.31
N LYS A 21 -10.31 -21.30 -8.27
CA LYS A 21 -11.54 -20.49 -8.15
C LYS A 21 -11.26 -19.00 -8.00
N THR A 22 -10.31 -18.65 -7.14
CA THR A 22 -9.91 -17.24 -6.94
C THR A 22 -9.38 -16.64 -8.24
N ILE A 23 -8.44 -17.31 -8.90
CA ILE A 23 -7.88 -16.85 -10.18
C ILE A 23 -8.97 -16.78 -11.27
N ALA A 24 -9.89 -17.76 -11.32
CA ALA A 24 -10.97 -17.76 -12.29
C ALA A 24 -11.94 -16.58 -12.09
N ALA A 25 -12.24 -16.20 -10.84
CA ALA A 25 -13.09 -15.05 -10.54
C ALA A 25 -12.48 -13.75 -11.09
N PHE A 26 -11.18 -13.53 -10.83
CA PHE A 26 -10.44 -12.39 -11.39
C PHE A 26 -10.33 -12.45 -12.91
N GLY A 27 -10.07 -13.63 -13.48
CA GLY A 27 -9.99 -13.83 -14.93
C GLY A 27 -11.27 -13.39 -15.66
N LYS A 28 -12.45 -13.82 -15.17
CA LYS A 28 -13.74 -13.37 -15.73
C LYS A 28 -13.92 -11.86 -15.61
N ALA A 29 -13.54 -11.28 -14.46
CA ALA A 29 -13.67 -9.85 -14.22
C ALA A 29 -12.77 -9.03 -15.15
N PHE A 30 -11.52 -9.44 -15.34
CA PHE A 30 -10.60 -8.81 -16.29
C PHE A 30 -11.07 -8.95 -17.73
N ASP A 31 -11.61 -10.10 -18.12
CA ASP A 31 -12.20 -10.28 -19.45
C ASP A 31 -13.37 -9.31 -19.68
N LYS A 32 -14.25 -9.13 -18.68
CA LYS A 32 -15.35 -8.17 -18.75
C LYS A 32 -14.83 -6.73 -18.80
N PHE A 33 -13.85 -6.38 -17.97
CA PHE A 33 -13.22 -5.07 -17.94
C PHE A 33 -12.58 -4.71 -19.29
N ASN A 34 -11.81 -5.63 -19.87
CA ASN A 34 -11.11 -5.42 -21.14
C ASN A 34 -12.05 -5.28 -22.34
N LYS A 35 -13.22 -5.96 -22.32
CA LYS A 35 -14.25 -5.84 -23.37
C LYS A 35 -15.11 -4.59 -23.23
N THR A 36 -15.07 -3.91 -22.09
CA THR A 36 -15.86 -2.69 -21.84
C THR A 36 -15.19 -1.47 -22.46
N GLU A 37 -16.01 -0.59 -23.05
CA GLU A 37 -15.55 0.69 -23.62
C GLU A 37 -14.79 1.51 -22.57
N ASN A 38 -13.66 2.12 -22.96
CA ASN A 38 -12.76 2.84 -22.04
C ASN A 38 -13.48 3.85 -21.14
N ALA A 39 -14.46 4.59 -21.67
CA ALA A 39 -15.20 5.61 -20.94
C ALA A 39 -16.05 5.05 -19.77
N LYS A 40 -16.41 3.77 -19.81
CA LYS A 40 -17.27 3.10 -18.82
C LYS A 40 -16.50 2.16 -17.90
N ARG A 41 -15.18 2.02 -18.09
CA ARG A 41 -14.37 1.05 -17.34
C ARG A 41 -14.30 1.38 -15.85
N ASP A 42 -14.22 2.66 -15.50
CA ASP A 42 -14.10 3.08 -14.10
C ASP A 42 -15.40 2.81 -13.32
N GLU A 43 -16.54 3.06 -13.96
CA GLU A 43 -17.88 2.79 -13.40
C GLU A 43 -18.11 1.29 -13.13
N LEU A 44 -17.40 0.43 -13.86
CA LEU A 44 -17.51 -1.02 -13.75
C LEU A 44 -16.72 -1.60 -12.56
N ILE A 45 -15.69 -0.90 -12.06
CA ILE A 45 -14.79 -1.43 -11.01
C ILE A 45 -15.57 -1.85 -9.74
N PRO A 46 -16.48 -1.05 -9.17
CA PRO A 46 -17.23 -1.44 -7.98
C PRO A 46 -18.13 -2.66 -8.20
N GLU A 47 -18.73 -2.81 -9.39
CA GLU A 47 -19.56 -3.97 -9.74
C GLU A 47 -18.73 -5.25 -9.84
N LEU A 48 -17.54 -5.16 -10.44
CA LEU A 48 -16.59 -6.28 -10.51
C LEU A 48 -16.11 -6.69 -9.12
N ALA A 49 -15.83 -5.72 -8.25
CA ALA A 49 -15.40 -5.99 -6.88
C ALA A 49 -16.43 -6.82 -6.12
N LYS A 50 -17.71 -6.40 -6.17
CA LYS A 50 -18.84 -7.13 -5.59
C LYS A 50 -18.98 -8.55 -6.15
N THR A 51 -18.83 -8.69 -7.47
CA THR A 51 -18.94 -9.99 -8.14
C THR A 51 -17.84 -10.94 -7.68
N ILE A 52 -16.58 -10.48 -7.66
CA ILE A 52 -15.44 -11.28 -7.21
C ILE A 52 -15.59 -11.64 -5.73
N ALA A 53 -15.95 -10.68 -4.87
CA ALA A 53 -16.15 -10.92 -3.45
C ALA A 53 -17.25 -11.97 -3.21
N ALA A 54 -18.36 -11.93 -3.96
CA ALA A 54 -19.41 -12.94 -3.88
C ALA A 54 -18.95 -14.33 -4.36
N GLU A 55 -18.08 -14.42 -5.38
CA GLU A 55 -17.49 -15.69 -5.82
C GLU A 55 -16.46 -16.24 -4.82
N MET A 56 -15.72 -15.36 -4.13
CA MET A 56 -14.71 -15.73 -3.13
C MET A 56 -15.30 -16.05 -1.76
N ALA A 57 -16.40 -15.39 -1.36
CA ALA A 57 -17.05 -15.56 -0.07
C ALA A 57 -17.28 -17.03 0.35
N PRO A 58 -17.85 -17.91 -0.49
CA PRO A 58 -18.09 -19.31 -0.11
C PRO A 58 -16.82 -20.16 -0.03
N LEU A 59 -15.66 -19.65 -0.46
CA LEU A 59 -14.39 -20.36 -0.34
C LEU A 59 -13.91 -20.45 1.10
N LEU A 60 -14.50 -19.71 2.04
CA LEU A 60 -14.25 -19.84 3.47
C LEU A 60 -15.57 -20.05 4.22
N THR A 61 -15.71 -21.19 4.88
CA THR A 61 -16.94 -21.58 5.62
C THR A 61 -16.65 -22.02 7.04
N ARG A 62 -17.69 -22.16 7.87
CA ARG A 62 -17.62 -22.56 9.29
C ARG A 62 -16.87 -23.87 9.55
N GLU A 63 -16.83 -24.78 8.57
CA GLU A 63 -16.14 -26.07 8.65
C GLU A 63 -14.61 -25.93 8.71
N HIS A 64 -14.09 -24.73 8.44
CA HIS A 64 -12.67 -24.45 8.32
C HIS A 64 -12.08 -23.83 9.59
N LYS A 65 -12.42 -24.32 10.78
CA LYS A 65 -11.76 -23.91 12.02
C LYS A 65 -10.47 -24.71 12.26
N GLY A 66 -9.47 -24.08 12.88
CA GLY A 66 -8.19 -24.71 13.23
C GLY A 66 -7.13 -24.65 12.12
N PRO A 67 -6.05 -25.45 12.21
CA PRO A 67 -4.89 -25.35 11.32
C PRO A 67 -5.21 -25.50 9.83
N ILE A 68 -6.22 -26.31 9.49
CA ILE A 68 -6.70 -26.50 8.12
C ILE A 68 -7.33 -25.20 7.57
N GLY A 69 -8.06 -24.46 8.43
CA GLY A 69 -8.60 -23.14 8.12
C GLY A 69 -7.53 -22.12 7.78
N THR A 70 -6.50 -22.03 8.63
CA THR A 70 -5.36 -21.12 8.44
C THR A 70 -4.61 -21.40 7.14
N LYS A 71 -4.48 -22.67 6.76
CA LYS A 71 -3.84 -23.06 5.50
C LYS A 71 -4.69 -22.66 4.28
N ARG A 72 -6.00 -22.89 4.34
CA ARG A 72 -6.93 -22.54 3.26
C ARG A 72 -7.02 -21.03 3.03
N THR A 73 -7.13 -20.23 4.10
CA THR A 73 -7.14 -18.77 3.98
C THR A 73 -5.84 -18.26 3.36
N ARG A 74 -4.70 -18.79 3.78
CA ARG A 74 -3.39 -18.47 3.18
C ARG A 74 -3.37 -18.74 1.68
N ASN A 75 -3.88 -19.89 1.23
CA ASN A 75 -3.92 -20.23 -0.21
C ASN A 75 -4.81 -19.27 -1.01
N ILE A 76 -5.95 -18.87 -0.45
CA ILE A 76 -6.84 -17.88 -1.10
C ILE A 76 -6.13 -16.53 -1.22
N TRP A 77 -5.49 -16.06 -0.14
CA TRP A 77 -4.73 -14.82 -0.16
C TRP A 77 -3.54 -14.86 -1.12
N GLN A 78 -2.79 -15.96 -1.19
CA GLN A 78 -1.70 -16.10 -2.16
C GLN A 78 -2.23 -16.05 -3.61
N ALA A 79 -3.37 -16.67 -3.90
CA ALA A 79 -4.00 -16.59 -5.20
C ALA A 79 -4.49 -15.17 -5.53
N PHE A 80 -5.02 -14.46 -4.53
CA PHE A 80 -5.39 -13.05 -4.64
C PHE A 80 -4.17 -12.19 -4.95
N MET A 81 -3.06 -12.34 -4.20
CA MET A 81 -1.83 -11.58 -4.43
C MET A 81 -1.20 -11.89 -5.79
N HIS A 82 -1.31 -13.13 -6.28
CA HIS A 82 -0.91 -13.46 -7.65
C HIS A 82 -1.71 -12.66 -8.71
N CYS A 83 -2.99 -12.39 -8.45
CA CYS A 83 -3.78 -11.52 -9.32
C CYS A 83 -3.36 -10.05 -9.19
N VAL A 84 -3.00 -9.60 -7.99
CA VAL A 84 -2.51 -8.23 -7.72
C VAL A 84 -1.24 -7.93 -8.50
N VAL A 85 -0.23 -8.81 -8.41
CA VAL A 85 1.06 -8.61 -9.10
C VAL A 85 0.95 -8.68 -10.62
N SER A 86 -0.14 -9.24 -11.15
CA SER A 86 -0.42 -9.28 -12.58
C SER A 86 -0.93 -7.94 -13.15
N VAL A 87 -1.18 -6.94 -12.29
CA VAL A 87 -1.69 -5.62 -12.66
C VAL A 87 -0.73 -4.54 -12.15
N PRO A 88 -0.06 -3.78 -13.04
CA PRO A 88 0.81 -2.69 -12.60
C PRO A 88 0.07 -1.67 -11.72
N CYS A 89 0.71 -1.25 -10.63
CA CYS A 89 0.14 -0.36 -9.60
C CYS A 89 -0.48 0.95 -10.13
N GLY A 90 0.06 1.48 -11.23
CA GLY A 90 -0.41 2.72 -11.87
C GLY A 90 -1.69 2.57 -12.70
N GLN A 91 -2.13 1.33 -12.98
CA GLN A 91 -3.34 1.11 -13.78
C GLN A 91 -4.61 1.33 -12.96
N ARG A 92 -5.65 1.88 -13.61
CA ARG A 92 -6.96 2.11 -12.95
C ARG A 92 -7.58 0.85 -12.39
N VAL A 93 -7.41 -0.30 -13.06
CA VAL A 93 -7.96 -1.58 -12.60
C VAL A 93 -7.32 -2.07 -11.29
N ALA A 94 -6.18 -1.51 -10.86
CA ALA A 94 -5.58 -1.83 -9.55
C ALA A 94 -6.47 -1.41 -8.36
N TYR A 95 -7.39 -0.46 -8.55
CA TYR A 95 -8.40 -0.11 -7.52
C TYR A 95 -9.43 -1.22 -7.28
N LEU A 96 -9.51 -2.22 -8.16
CA LEU A 96 -10.38 -3.37 -7.98
C LEU A 96 -10.02 -4.15 -6.70
N PHE A 97 -8.73 -4.38 -6.44
CA PHE A 97 -8.27 -5.24 -5.35
C PHE A 97 -8.69 -4.78 -3.95
N PRO A 98 -8.41 -3.52 -3.52
CA PRO A 98 -8.82 -3.10 -2.18
C PRO A 98 -10.36 -3.04 -2.04
N LEU A 99 -11.10 -2.79 -3.13
CA LEU A 99 -12.56 -2.87 -3.13
C LEU A 99 -13.07 -4.30 -2.97
N VAL A 100 -12.43 -5.30 -3.59
CA VAL A 100 -12.78 -6.72 -3.34
C VAL A 100 -12.60 -7.05 -1.86
N ILE A 101 -11.50 -6.61 -1.25
CA ILE A 101 -11.24 -6.84 0.18
C ILE A 101 -12.31 -6.14 1.03
N GLN A 102 -12.66 -4.90 0.72
CA GLN A 102 -13.74 -4.16 1.40
C GLN A 102 -15.06 -4.92 1.32
N GLU A 103 -15.46 -5.37 0.14
CA GLU A 103 -16.71 -6.14 -0.07
C GLU A 103 -16.67 -7.50 0.65
N LEU A 104 -15.50 -8.14 0.73
CA LEU A 104 -15.33 -9.37 1.51
C LEU A 104 -15.62 -9.16 3.00
N THR A 105 -15.29 -8.01 3.58
CA THR A 105 -15.57 -7.76 5.02
C THR A 105 -17.06 -7.79 5.38
N ALA A 106 -17.96 -7.66 4.41
CA ALA A 106 -19.40 -7.79 4.61
C ALA A 106 -19.84 -9.25 4.89
N PHE A 107 -18.99 -10.24 4.56
CA PHE A 107 -19.30 -11.65 4.77
C PHE A 107 -18.79 -12.12 6.15
N PRO A 108 -19.60 -12.86 6.94
CA PRO A 108 -19.27 -13.18 8.34
C PRO A 108 -17.92 -13.88 8.56
N PHE A 109 -17.47 -14.73 7.63
CA PHE A 109 -16.20 -15.46 7.75
C PHE A 109 -14.98 -14.63 7.31
N TRP A 110 -15.22 -13.49 6.67
CA TRP A 110 -14.21 -12.61 6.11
C TRP A 110 -14.13 -11.26 6.82
N LYS A 111 -15.02 -11.01 7.78
CA LYS A 111 -15.13 -9.74 8.52
C LYS A 111 -13.78 -9.22 9.03
N ASP A 112 -12.96 -10.12 9.57
CA ASP A 112 -11.66 -9.81 10.16
C ASP A 112 -10.48 -10.22 9.26
N LEU A 113 -10.75 -10.51 7.98
CA LEU A 113 -9.75 -10.81 6.94
C LEU A 113 -8.69 -11.85 7.39
N PRO A 114 -9.10 -13.06 7.78
CA PRO A 114 -8.24 -14.00 8.48
C PRO A 114 -6.99 -14.37 7.67
N GLY A 115 -5.81 -14.11 8.24
CA GLY A 115 -4.51 -14.44 7.66
C GLY A 115 -4.07 -13.56 6.49
N MET A 116 -4.79 -12.47 6.21
CA MET A 116 -4.41 -11.50 5.18
C MET A 116 -3.12 -10.77 5.57
N ASP A 117 -3.05 -10.32 6.81
CA ASP A 117 -1.92 -9.62 7.41
C ASP A 117 -0.61 -10.39 7.24
N PHE A 118 -0.63 -11.70 7.51
CA PHE A 118 0.53 -12.57 7.36
C PHE A 118 1.03 -12.61 5.91
N VAL A 119 0.12 -12.75 4.95
CA VAL A 119 0.47 -12.84 3.51
C VAL A 119 0.90 -11.49 2.97
N LEU A 120 0.20 -10.41 3.34
CA LEU A 120 0.52 -9.06 2.89
C LEU A 120 1.89 -8.64 3.43
N ARG A 121 2.13 -8.76 4.75
CA ARG A 121 3.41 -8.46 5.39
C ARG A 121 4.58 -9.15 4.71
N TYR A 122 4.43 -10.46 4.45
CA TYR A 122 5.52 -11.25 3.85
C TYR A 122 5.83 -10.82 2.41
N LEU A 123 4.82 -10.46 1.63
CA LEU A 123 4.96 -10.17 0.21
C LEU A 123 5.26 -8.68 -0.07
N SER A 124 4.86 -7.76 0.81
CA SER A 124 5.16 -6.32 0.70
C SER A 124 6.46 -5.91 1.41
N THR A 125 7.21 -6.87 1.98
CA THR A 125 8.50 -6.58 2.63
C THR A 125 9.53 -6.11 1.61
N ASP A 126 10.26 -5.05 1.94
CA ASP A 126 11.35 -4.50 1.13
C ASP A 126 12.34 -5.62 0.74
N PRO A 127 12.66 -5.79 -0.56
CA PRO A 127 13.48 -6.91 -1.03
C PRO A 127 14.85 -7.02 -0.34
N TRP A 128 15.44 -5.90 0.06
CA TRP A 128 16.68 -5.86 0.82
C TRP A 128 16.58 -6.47 2.21
N MET A 129 15.39 -6.45 2.82
CA MET A 129 15.17 -7.14 4.10
C MET A 129 15.14 -8.66 3.92
N VAL A 130 14.85 -9.13 2.70
CA VAL A 130 14.79 -10.56 2.35
C VAL A 130 16.12 -11.07 1.83
N PHE A 131 16.83 -10.27 1.04
CA PHE A 131 18.06 -10.65 0.34
C PHE A 131 19.32 -9.93 0.85
N GLY A 132 19.18 -8.99 1.78
CA GLY A 132 20.31 -8.30 2.38
C GLY A 132 21.14 -9.23 3.26
N PRO A 133 22.45 -8.99 3.41
CA PRO A 133 23.32 -9.81 4.23
C PRO A 133 22.86 -9.73 5.67
N GLU A 134 22.85 -10.88 6.32
CA GLU A 134 23.07 -10.95 7.75
C GLU A 134 24.50 -10.41 8.01
N ALA A 135 24.65 -9.10 8.13
CA ALA A 135 25.78 -8.45 8.78
C ALA A 135 27.20 -8.57 8.15
N ASP A 136 27.37 -8.79 6.83
CA ASP A 136 28.69 -8.60 6.18
C ASP A 136 28.81 -7.17 5.59
N PRO A 137 29.60 -6.27 6.20
CA PRO A 137 29.81 -4.91 5.70
C PRO A 137 30.70 -4.82 4.45
N ASP A 138 31.40 -5.90 4.07
CA ASP A 138 32.29 -5.93 2.91
C ASP A 138 31.59 -6.47 1.64
N ASP A 139 30.39 -7.06 1.77
CA ASP A 139 29.56 -7.51 0.66
C ASP A 139 28.36 -6.58 0.48
N PRO A 140 28.44 -5.57 -0.43
CA PRO A 140 27.34 -4.67 -0.65
C PRO A 140 26.12 -5.47 -1.14
N PRO A 141 24.95 -5.29 -0.52
CA PRO A 141 23.85 -6.20 -0.77
C PRO A 141 23.38 -6.09 -2.21
N SER A 142 23.17 -7.23 -2.86
CA SER A 142 22.62 -7.28 -4.21
C SER A 142 21.23 -7.90 -4.17
N VAL A 143 20.21 -7.05 -4.32
CA VAL A 143 18.91 -7.53 -4.79
C VAL A 143 19.16 -8.17 -6.15
N PRO A 144 18.69 -9.40 -6.42
CA PRO A 144 18.90 -10.04 -7.71
C PRO A 144 18.51 -9.11 -8.86
N GLU A 145 19.31 -9.05 -9.91
CA GLU A 145 19.01 -8.18 -11.07
C GLU A 145 17.66 -8.52 -11.71
N ASP A 146 17.20 -9.77 -11.57
CA ASP A 146 15.91 -10.25 -12.06
C ASP A 146 14.78 -10.20 -11.00
N TYR A 147 14.99 -9.48 -9.89
CA TYR A 147 13.93 -9.30 -8.89
C TYR A 147 12.75 -8.54 -9.51
N PRO A 148 11.51 -9.03 -9.36
CA PRO A 148 10.35 -8.45 -10.02
C PRO A 148 9.87 -7.18 -9.29
N ILE A 149 10.54 -6.06 -9.53
CA ILE A 149 10.27 -4.76 -8.89
C ILE A 149 8.81 -4.33 -9.09
N GLU A 150 8.23 -4.54 -10.28
CA GLU A 150 6.85 -4.18 -10.57
C GLU A 150 5.85 -4.99 -9.75
N GLU A 151 6.16 -6.27 -9.45
CA GLU A 151 5.33 -7.11 -8.60
C GLU A 151 5.36 -6.58 -7.16
N TYR A 152 6.56 -6.25 -6.65
CA TYR A 152 6.74 -5.60 -5.34
C TYR A 152 5.95 -4.29 -5.23
N LEU A 153 6.10 -3.39 -6.20
CA LEU A 153 5.36 -2.12 -6.20
C LEU A 153 3.85 -2.31 -6.27
N SER A 154 3.37 -3.34 -6.97
CA SER A 154 1.94 -3.67 -7.03
C SER A 154 1.39 -4.12 -5.67
N LEU A 155 2.19 -4.86 -4.88
CA LEU A 155 1.84 -5.28 -3.52
C LEU A 155 1.89 -4.13 -2.52
N VAL A 156 2.95 -3.31 -2.56
CA VAL A 156 3.04 -2.09 -1.75
C VAL A 156 1.86 -1.16 -2.03
N SER A 157 1.53 -0.98 -3.31
CA SER A 157 0.43 -0.11 -3.73
C SER A 157 -0.94 -0.67 -3.31
N LEU A 158 -1.12 -1.99 -3.20
CA LEU A 158 -2.31 -2.56 -2.57
C LEU A 158 -2.37 -2.21 -1.07
N ASP A 159 -1.30 -2.46 -0.33
CA ASP A 159 -1.23 -2.23 1.11
C ASP A 159 -1.45 -0.74 1.46
N ALA A 160 -0.83 0.15 0.69
CA ALA A 160 -1.02 1.59 0.77
C ALA A 160 -2.49 2.00 0.57
N ARG A 161 -3.20 1.38 -0.38
CA ARG A 161 -4.64 1.63 -0.58
C ARG A 161 -5.48 1.08 0.56
N LEU A 162 -5.17 -0.11 1.07
CA LEU A 162 -5.87 -0.70 2.22
C LEU A 162 -5.67 0.15 3.48
N THR A 163 -4.48 0.72 3.66
CA THR A 163 -4.17 1.67 4.72
C THR A 163 -4.99 2.95 4.58
N GLY A 164 -5.02 3.55 3.38
CA GLY A 164 -5.82 4.76 3.12
C GLY A 164 -7.33 4.55 3.20
N MET A 165 -7.80 3.31 3.07
CA MET A 165 -9.20 2.91 3.29
C MET A 165 -9.47 2.48 4.74
N GLU A 166 -8.48 2.58 5.63
CA GLU A 166 -8.54 2.15 7.03
C GLU A 166 -8.93 0.66 7.25
N ILE A 167 -8.71 -0.16 6.21
CA ILE A 167 -8.88 -1.62 6.28
C ILE A 167 -7.64 -2.24 6.93
N SER A 168 -6.44 -1.85 6.46
CA SER A 168 -5.20 -2.14 7.15
C SER A 168 -4.95 -1.07 8.21
N LYS A 169 -4.80 -1.49 9.46
CA LYS A 169 -4.59 -0.59 10.61
C LYS A 169 -3.23 -0.77 11.25
N ASP A 170 -2.35 -1.54 10.63
CA ASP A 170 -0.98 -1.72 11.09
C ASP A 170 -0.14 -0.51 10.66
N PRO A 171 0.21 0.41 11.58
CA PRO A 171 0.95 1.60 11.21
C PRO A 171 2.45 1.28 11.01
N CYS A 172 2.93 0.06 11.31
CA CYS A 172 4.36 -0.21 11.21
C CYS A 172 4.83 -0.41 9.76
N HIS A 173 4.00 -0.96 8.86
CA HIS A 173 4.41 -1.19 7.46
C HIS A 173 4.58 0.12 6.69
N PRO A 174 3.62 1.06 6.70
CA PRO A 174 3.80 2.35 6.02
C PRO A 174 5.05 3.08 6.54
N LEU A 175 5.27 3.07 7.87
CA LEU A 175 6.40 3.74 8.48
C LEU A 175 7.74 3.13 8.03
N ARG A 176 7.84 1.79 8.05
CA ARG A 176 9.06 1.08 7.61
C ARG A 176 9.35 1.34 6.14
N THR A 177 8.35 1.24 5.26
CA THR A 177 8.54 1.46 3.82
C THR A 177 8.95 2.91 3.53
N ILE A 178 8.30 3.89 4.17
CA ILE A 178 8.68 5.30 4.01
C ILE A 178 10.09 5.55 4.56
N ARG A 179 10.44 4.95 5.71
CA ARG A 179 11.80 5.02 6.26
C ARG A 179 12.84 4.50 5.27
N PHE A 180 12.62 3.34 4.65
CA PHE A 180 13.57 2.78 3.69
C PHE A 180 13.75 3.65 2.43
N GLY A 181 12.68 4.29 1.96
CA GLY A 181 12.74 5.17 0.78
C GLY A 181 13.20 6.60 1.06
N LEU A 182 13.03 7.12 2.27
CA LEU A 182 13.28 8.56 2.54
C LEU A 182 14.28 8.82 3.66
N GLU A 183 14.47 7.90 4.60
CA GLU A 183 15.30 8.14 5.79
C GLU A 183 16.57 7.30 5.85
N ASP A 184 16.69 6.27 5.04
CA ASP A 184 17.86 5.39 5.01
C ASP A 184 18.92 5.94 4.04
N SER A 185 20.15 6.19 4.52
CA SER A 185 21.25 6.64 3.66
C SER A 185 21.77 5.54 2.73
N ARG A 186 21.61 4.27 3.11
CA ARG A 186 22.11 3.10 2.35
C ARG A 186 21.39 2.90 1.04
N GLN A 187 20.21 3.49 0.86
CA GLN A 187 19.51 3.46 -0.42
C GLN A 187 20.32 4.10 -1.57
N MET A 188 21.27 4.99 -1.27
CA MET A 188 22.14 5.60 -2.27
C MET A 188 23.26 4.65 -2.74
N ALA A 189 23.50 3.56 -2.00
CA ALA A 189 24.55 2.58 -2.28
C ALA A 189 24.06 1.40 -3.15
N VAL A 190 22.79 1.41 -3.57
CA VAL A 190 22.17 0.36 -4.39
C VAL A 190 22.10 0.75 -5.85
N GLY A 191 21.81 -0.20 -6.73
CA GLY A 191 21.57 0.10 -8.14
C GLY A 191 20.40 1.07 -8.34
N GLU A 192 20.48 1.89 -9.39
CA GLU A 192 19.52 2.96 -9.72
C GLU A 192 18.07 2.49 -9.70
N THR A 193 17.77 1.36 -10.35
CA THR A 193 16.42 0.79 -10.40
C THR A 193 15.86 0.49 -9.01
N TYR A 194 16.70 -0.05 -8.12
CA TYR A 194 16.27 -0.40 -6.77
C TYR A 194 16.09 0.84 -5.90
N PHE A 195 17.00 1.82 -6.05
CA PHE A 195 16.89 3.12 -5.40
C PHE A 195 15.57 3.80 -5.75
N GLU A 196 15.23 3.90 -7.04
CA GLU A 196 13.97 4.48 -7.50
C GLU A 196 12.76 3.69 -6.98
N SER A 197 12.83 2.35 -6.94
CA SER A 197 11.72 1.51 -6.46
C SER A 197 11.36 1.74 -4.99
N ARG A 198 12.33 2.04 -4.13
CA ARG A 198 12.08 2.38 -2.71
C ARG A 198 11.41 3.73 -2.56
N ILE A 199 11.83 4.70 -3.38
CA ILE A 199 11.20 6.02 -3.45
C ILE A 199 9.76 5.88 -3.94
N ASP A 200 9.52 5.09 -4.99
CA ASP A 200 8.17 4.81 -5.50
C ASP A 200 7.29 4.11 -4.45
N ALA A 201 7.83 3.14 -3.71
CA ALA A 201 7.13 2.47 -2.62
C ALA A 201 6.72 3.45 -1.49
N ALA A 202 7.63 4.34 -1.09
CA ALA A 202 7.31 5.40 -0.12
C ALA A 202 6.26 6.38 -0.68
N CYS A 203 6.40 6.76 -1.95
CA CYS A 203 5.44 7.63 -2.64
C CYS A 203 4.06 7.00 -2.74
N GLU A 204 3.94 5.69 -2.95
CA GLU A 204 2.65 4.98 -2.96
C GLU A 204 1.97 5.05 -1.59
N TYR A 205 2.68 4.81 -0.48
CA TYR A 205 2.10 4.99 0.86
C TYR A 205 1.62 6.41 1.11
N ILE A 206 2.49 7.40 0.88
CA ILE A 206 2.12 8.80 1.09
C ILE A 206 0.96 9.17 0.16
N CYS A 207 0.98 8.81 -1.13
CA CYS A 207 -0.08 9.17 -2.06
C CYS A 207 -1.41 8.49 -1.75
N ARG A 208 -1.43 7.20 -1.43
CA ARG A 208 -2.68 6.44 -1.29
C ARG A 208 -3.26 6.52 0.12
N ALA A 209 -2.42 6.71 1.13
CA ALA A 209 -2.81 6.79 2.54
C ALA A 209 -2.53 8.15 3.19
N MET A 210 -2.37 9.24 2.41
CA MET A 210 -1.94 10.55 2.93
C MET A 210 -2.75 11.02 4.15
N LEU A 211 -4.07 10.92 4.10
CA LEU A 211 -4.95 11.46 5.14
C LEU A 211 -4.75 10.68 6.43
N THR A 212 -4.80 9.35 6.35
CA THR A 212 -4.55 8.43 7.45
C THR A 212 -3.16 8.63 8.07
N ILE A 213 -2.11 8.69 7.24
CA ILE A 213 -0.73 8.89 7.71
C ILE A 213 -0.56 10.27 8.35
N TYR A 214 -1.12 11.31 7.74
CA TYR A 214 -1.05 12.66 8.28
C TYR A 214 -1.81 12.78 9.62
N ASP A 215 -2.95 12.10 9.75
CA ASP A 215 -3.68 11.98 11.01
C ASP A 215 -2.84 11.28 12.08
N TRP A 216 -2.18 10.17 11.75
CA TRP A 216 -1.24 9.51 12.66
C TRP A 216 -0.08 10.43 13.09
N CYS A 217 0.44 11.25 12.17
CA CYS A 217 1.46 12.25 12.47
C CYS A 217 0.95 13.37 13.38
N LYS A 218 -0.31 13.82 13.24
CA LYS A 218 -0.95 14.80 14.13
C LYS A 218 -1.20 14.22 15.52
N GLU A 219 -1.62 12.98 15.59
CA GLU A 219 -1.89 12.27 16.84
C GLU A 219 -0.61 11.85 17.59
N GLY A 220 0.54 11.84 16.89
CA GLY A 220 1.81 11.46 17.48
C GLY A 220 1.93 9.96 17.72
N LEU A 221 1.39 9.15 16.80
CA LEU A 221 1.32 7.70 16.94
C LEU A 221 2.73 7.11 17.08
N LYS A 222 2.94 6.34 18.15
CA LYS A 222 4.23 5.72 18.49
C LYS A 222 4.00 4.33 19.08
N ALA A 223 5.05 3.51 19.09
CA ALA A 223 5.05 2.24 19.79
C ALA A 223 4.64 2.39 21.27
N SER A 224 4.12 1.31 21.85
CA SER A 224 3.97 1.22 23.30
C SER A 224 5.34 1.35 23.97
N ALA A 225 5.39 1.96 25.16
CA ALA A 225 6.65 2.09 25.91
C ALA A 225 7.26 0.75 26.31
N ASP A 226 6.43 -0.30 26.36
CA ASP A 226 6.81 -1.67 26.75
C ASP A 226 7.04 -2.60 25.54
N ASP A 227 7.03 -2.06 24.32
CA ASP A 227 7.23 -2.84 23.10
C ASP A 227 8.73 -2.99 22.81
N GLU A 228 9.28 -4.19 23.00
CA GLU A 228 10.69 -4.50 22.77
C GLU A 228 11.08 -4.31 21.29
N ASP A 229 10.12 -4.42 20.37
CA ASP A 229 10.32 -4.22 18.94
C ASP A 229 10.08 -2.76 18.51
N ALA A 230 9.78 -1.84 19.44
CA ALA A 230 9.46 -0.44 19.16
C ALA A 230 10.48 0.26 18.27
N GLU A 231 11.77 0.02 18.52
CA GLU A 231 12.87 0.58 17.72
C GLU A 231 12.82 0.08 16.27
N TRP A 232 12.62 -1.23 16.12
CA TRP A 232 12.56 -1.86 14.81
C TRP A 232 11.33 -1.42 14.01
N GLU A 233 10.18 -1.36 14.67
CA GLU A 233 8.87 -1.02 14.13
C GLU A 233 8.71 0.48 13.84
N TYR A 234 9.13 1.36 14.75
CA TYR A 234 8.84 2.81 14.70
C TYR A 234 10.08 3.70 14.71
N GLY A 235 11.28 3.13 14.80
CA GLY A 235 12.55 3.86 14.80
C GLY A 235 12.73 4.75 13.56
N SER A 236 13.57 5.77 13.69
CA SER A 236 13.98 6.64 12.60
C SER A 236 15.05 5.99 11.72
N GLY A 237 15.09 6.34 10.45
CA GLY A 237 16.28 6.13 9.63
C GLY A 237 17.38 7.12 10.02
N ASP A 238 18.60 6.83 9.59
CA ASP A 238 19.79 7.59 9.97
C ASP A 238 19.83 9.02 9.42
N LEU A 239 19.08 9.30 8.35
CA LEU A 239 18.92 10.65 7.81
C LEU A 239 17.93 11.52 8.60
N PHE A 240 17.06 10.93 9.44
CA PHE A 240 16.08 11.67 10.22
C PHE A 240 16.54 11.81 11.70
N PRO A 241 16.97 13.00 12.14
CA PRO A 241 17.49 13.20 13.50
C PRO A 241 16.40 13.39 14.57
N GLY A 242 15.12 13.34 14.19
CA GLY A 242 13.99 13.64 15.06
C GLY A 242 13.53 12.45 15.91
N LYS A 243 12.32 12.55 16.46
CA LYS A 243 11.75 11.51 17.34
C LYS A 243 11.14 10.35 16.57
N MET A 244 11.24 9.15 17.16
CA MET A 244 10.62 7.92 16.67
C MET A 244 9.09 8.03 16.57
N GLY A 245 8.49 7.18 15.73
CA GLY A 245 7.06 7.16 15.44
C GLY A 245 6.62 8.16 14.37
N TYR A 246 5.31 8.33 14.27
CA TYR A 246 4.65 9.30 13.39
C TYR A 246 4.60 10.65 14.07
N THR A 247 5.25 11.65 13.48
CA THR A 247 5.22 13.04 13.96
C THR A 247 5.08 14.01 12.80
N LEU A 248 4.52 15.19 13.06
CA LEU A 248 4.49 16.27 12.07
C LEU A 248 5.89 16.74 11.65
N GLU A 249 6.89 16.61 12.53
CA GLU A 249 8.30 16.86 12.19
C GLU A 249 8.77 15.88 11.12
N ARG A 250 8.51 14.59 11.31
CA ARG A 250 8.88 13.52 10.38
C ARG A 250 8.14 13.62 9.04
N TRP A 251 6.86 13.99 9.08
CA TRP A 251 6.08 14.29 7.87
C TRP A 251 6.71 15.41 7.02
N ARG A 252 7.08 16.53 7.66
CA ARG A 252 7.77 17.64 6.98
C ARG A 252 9.15 17.25 6.47
N PHE A 253 9.86 16.40 7.20
CA PHE A 253 11.11 15.80 6.75
C PHE A 253 10.90 15.00 5.46
N TRP A 254 9.90 14.12 5.39
CA TRP A 254 9.59 13.33 4.18
C TRP A 254 9.31 14.23 2.98
N ARG A 255 8.51 15.29 3.16
CA ARG A 255 8.24 16.27 2.10
C ARG A 255 9.54 16.89 1.58
N LYS A 256 10.38 17.41 2.49
CA LYS A 256 11.65 18.03 2.13
C LYS A 256 12.60 17.02 1.44
N ARG A 257 12.63 15.78 1.94
CA ARG A 257 13.46 14.73 1.35
C ARG A 257 13.05 14.42 -0.08
N LEU A 258 11.76 14.35 -0.37
CA LEU A 258 11.26 14.17 -1.74
C LEU A 258 11.74 15.31 -2.67
N GLU A 259 11.75 16.56 -2.21
CA GLU A 259 12.31 17.70 -2.97
C GLU A 259 13.81 17.55 -3.21
N GLU A 260 14.58 17.08 -2.22
CA GLU A 260 16.01 16.81 -2.36
C GLU A 260 16.32 15.65 -3.33
N LEU A 261 15.40 14.68 -3.45
CA LEU A 261 15.53 13.51 -4.32
C LEU A 261 15.10 13.77 -5.77
N GLN A 262 14.26 14.78 -6.04
CA GLN A 262 13.82 15.15 -7.39
C GLN A 262 14.94 15.21 -8.44
N PRO A 263 16.10 15.86 -8.21
CA PRO A 263 17.18 15.91 -9.21
C PRO A 263 17.92 14.58 -9.40
N LEU A 264 17.65 13.57 -8.58
CA LEU A 264 18.35 12.29 -8.55
C LEU A 264 17.53 11.13 -9.14
N VAL A 265 16.27 11.37 -9.50
CA VAL A 265 15.35 10.36 -10.06
C VAL A 265 14.82 10.78 -11.42
N THR A 266 14.39 9.83 -12.23
CA THR A 266 13.94 10.08 -13.60
C THR A 266 12.60 9.42 -13.92
N GLY A 267 12.10 9.65 -15.14
CA GLY A 267 10.96 8.92 -15.71
C GLY A 267 9.69 8.89 -14.84
N SER A 268 9.22 7.67 -14.56
CA SER A 268 8.02 7.42 -13.74
C SER A 268 8.23 7.81 -12.28
N CYS A 269 9.41 7.54 -11.72
CA CYS A 269 9.72 7.85 -10.32
C CYS A 269 9.66 9.36 -10.06
N LEU A 270 10.28 10.17 -10.93
CA LEU A 270 10.16 11.64 -10.85
C LEU A 270 8.71 12.13 -10.91
N SER A 271 7.88 11.50 -11.75
CA SER A 271 6.46 11.83 -11.84
C SER A 271 5.72 11.51 -10.54
N MET A 272 6.01 10.37 -9.92
CA MET A 272 5.43 9.96 -8.64
C MET A 272 5.88 10.86 -7.49
N VAL A 273 7.16 11.24 -7.43
CA VAL A 273 7.68 12.21 -6.45
C VAL A 273 6.93 13.55 -6.55
N ASN A 274 6.76 14.08 -7.76
CA ASN A 274 6.04 15.34 -7.99
C ASN A 274 4.56 15.27 -7.59
N ILE A 275 3.88 14.17 -7.93
CA ILE A 275 2.49 13.93 -7.52
C ILE A 275 2.39 13.84 -5.99
N THR A 276 3.37 13.18 -5.35
CA THR A 276 3.40 12.98 -3.90
C THR A 276 3.55 14.31 -3.18
N ILE A 277 4.52 15.14 -3.57
CA ILE A 277 4.70 16.48 -3.00
C ILE A 277 3.43 17.32 -3.17
N GLY A 278 2.84 17.35 -4.38
CA GLY A 278 1.61 18.09 -4.62
C GLY A 278 0.41 17.60 -3.79
N ARG A 279 0.35 16.30 -3.47
CA ARG A 279 -0.66 15.73 -2.56
C ARG A 279 -0.38 16.10 -1.10
N MET A 280 0.88 16.09 -0.66
CA MET A 280 1.23 16.54 0.69
C MET A 280 0.85 18.02 0.89
N ASP A 281 1.10 18.87 -0.11
CA ASP A 281 0.71 20.29 -0.06
C ASP A 281 -0.82 20.46 0.05
N GLN A 282 -1.62 19.61 -0.62
CA GLN A 282 -3.08 19.62 -0.52
C GLN A 282 -3.58 19.27 0.89
N VAL A 283 -2.93 18.32 1.56
CA VAL A 283 -3.31 17.90 2.93
C VAL A 283 -2.94 18.95 3.97
N GLU A 284 -1.82 19.64 3.77
CA GLU A 284 -1.38 20.72 4.66
C GLU A 284 -2.12 22.04 4.43
N ALA A 285 -2.74 22.22 3.26
CA ALA A 285 -3.47 23.43 2.95
C ALA A 285 -4.64 23.63 3.94
N PRO A 286 -4.80 24.83 4.52
CA PRO A 286 -5.96 25.12 5.35
C PRO A 286 -7.24 24.93 4.52
N VAL A 287 -8.25 24.25 5.07
CA VAL A 287 -9.55 24.11 4.42
C VAL A 287 -10.23 25.48 4.46
N VAL A 288 -10.12 26.20 3.34
CA VAL A 288 -10.83 27.46 3.16
C VAL A 288 -12.29 27.12 2.91
N THR A 289 -13.11 27.24 3.96
CA THR A 289 -14.55 27.22 3.78
C THR A 289 -14.99 28.65 3.53
N VAL A 290 -15.41 28.95 2.31
CA VAL A 290 -16.12 30.20 2.03
C VAL A 290 -17.53 30.01 2.58
N LEU A 291 -17.80 30.64 3.73
CA LEU A 291 -19.16 30.71 4.25
C LEU A 291 -19.80 31.95 3.61
N ASP A 292 -20.78 31.72 2.72
CA ASP A 292 -21.69 32.78 2.28
C ASP A 292 -22.63 33.08 3.46
N ILE A 293 -22.44 34.22 4.10
CA ILE A 293 -23.28 34.66 5.22
C ILE A 293 -23.93 35.99 4.79
N GLU A 294 -25.25 36.03 4.80
CA GLU A 294 -25.99 37.30 4.71
C GLU A 294 -25.91 38.01 6.06
N LEU A 295 -25.13 39.08 6.12
CA LEU A 295 -25.11 40.01 7.25
C LEU A 295 -25.81 41.29 6.82
N PHE A 296 -26.93 41.60 7.48
CA PHE A 296 -27.72 42.82 7.23
C PHE A 296 -28.27 42.96 5.79
N GLY A 297 -28.55 41.84 5.12
CA GLY A 297 -29.15 41.86 3.78
C GLY A 297 -28.16 42.19 2.65
N GLU A 298 -26.86 42.25 2.95
CA GLU A 298 -25.80 42.27 1.95
C GLU A 298 -25.01 40.94 1.98
N PRO A 299 -24.71 40.34 0.81
CA PRO A 299 -23.87 39.15 0.76
C PRO A 299 -22.44 39.49 1.20
N CYS A 300 -21.97 38.84 2.26
CA CYS A 300 -20.61 38.98 2.75
C CYS A 300 -19.87 37.64 2.62
N GLN A 301 -18.71 37.66 1.96
CA GLN A 301 -17.82 36.50 1.90
C GLN A 301 -16.87 36.53 3.09
N ILE A 302 -17.07 35.62 4.04
CA ILE A 302 -16.10 35.40 5.12
C ILE A 302 -15.23 34.21 4.73
N VAL A 303 -13.96 34.50 4.44
CA VAL A 303 -12.92 33.49 4.25
C VAL A 303 -12.48 33.02 5.63
N ALA A 304 -13.05 31.91 6.08
CA ALA A 304 -12.62 31.27 7.32
C ALA A 304 -11.74 30.07 6.98
N ALA A 305 -10.48 30.14 7.42
CA ALA A 305 -9.59 28.99 7.42
C ALA A 305 -9.99 28.08 8.58
N PHE A 306 -10.66 26.96 8.25
CA PHE A 306 -10.90 25.91 9.23
C PHE A 306 -9.82 24.85 9.07
N PRO A 307 -9.37 24.21 10.16
CA PRO A 307 -8.66 22.94 10.02
C PRO A 307 -9.58 21.94 9.29
N PRO A 308 -9.04 21.01 8.47
CA PRO A 308 -9.85 20.03 7.76
C PRO A 308 -10.82 19.31 8.70
N MET A 309 -12.12 19.42 8.41
CA MET A 309 -13.17 18.69 9.11
C MET A 309 -13.23 17.26 8.58
N ARG A 310 -13.35 16.32 9.53
CA ARG A 310 -13.36 14.86 9.38
C ARG A 310 -14.44 14.34 8.45
#